data_AF-A0A2J7Q9C5-F1
#
_entry.id   AF-A0A2J7Q9C5-F1
#
_cell.length_a   1.000
_cell.length_b   1.000
_cell.length_c   1.000
_cell.angle_alpha   90.00
_cell.angle_beta   90.00
_cell.angle_gamma   90.00
#
_symmetry.space_group_name_H-M   'P 1'
#
loop_
_entity.id
_entity.type
_entity.pdbx_description
1 polymer ?
#
loop_
_entity_poly.entity_id
_entity_poly.type
_entity_poly.pdbx_seq_one_letter_code
_entity_poly.pdbx_strand_id
1 'polypeptide(L)'
;MVRDSPLLIQQIRDLRIALRNVQNEKLQLQTKLAKNQLDSLQPLKVPKKNIFNRDLEELKQKDEKDNQEENNLDRLEKKASSLLKEVFHVMTNPKVVDISSRAPGTPAWLDRLSPANHLIQEVTKVQDLQKRVEHLQAEVVKEVVKRKAGGSVKADFALFPSREMTKALQESKPEVIGHLKIPVTDKQMIDTPTVPLILNVETLRLLQRKLLL
;
A
#
# COMPACT_ATOMS: atom_id res chain seq x y z
N MET A 1 54.89 40.20 8.76
CA MET A 1 53.68 39.37 8.60
C MET A 1 54.14 37.99 8.15
N VAL A 2 54.28 37.05 9.09
CA VAL A 2 54.82 35.72 8.81
C VAL A 2 53.77 34.95 8.02
N ARG A 3 54.06 34.67 6.75
CA ARG A 3 53.26 33.77 5.93
C ARG A 3 53.65 32.36 6.34
N ASP A 4 52.85 31.73 7.19
CA ASP A 4 52.98 30.29 7.45
C ASP A 4 52.94 29.54 6.12
N SER A 5 53.81 28.53 5.99
CA SER A 5 53.89 27.70 4.79
C SER A 5 52.51 27.10 4.47
N PRO A 6 51.94 27.29 3.26
CA PRO A 6 50.62 26.78 2.92
C PRO A 6 50.52 25.25 3.06
N LEU A 7 51.64 24.56 2.90
CA LEU A 7 51.76 23.11 3.11
C LEU A 7 51.51 22.72 4.57
N LEU A 8 52.01 23.51 5.53
CA LEU A 8 51.85 23.23 6.96
C LEU A 8 50.38 23.40 7.38
N ILE A 9 49.70 24.41 6.85
CA ILE A 9 48.27 24.64 7.09
C ILE A 9 47.44 23.47 6.55
N GLN A 10 47.79 22.94 5.38
CA GLN A 10 47.14 21.77 4.81
C GLN A 10 47.38 20.53 5.68
N GLN A 11 48.62 20.28 6.10
CA GLN A 11 48.94 19.15 6.96
C GLN A 11 48.20 19.20 8.31
N ILE A 12 48.07 20.39 8.91
CA ILE A 12 47.28 20.58 10.14
C ILE A 12 45.80 20.26 9.91
N ARG A 13 45.23 20.60 8.75
CA ARG A 13 43.85 20.25 8.40
C ARG A 13 43.68 18.75 8.24
N ASP A 14 44.58 18.09 7.51
CA ASP A 14 44.53 16.65 7.28
C ASP A 14 44.65 15.88 8.60
N LEU A 15 45.58 16.28 9.47
CA LEU A 15 45.73 15.71 10.81
C LEU A 15 44.49 15.91 11.68
N ARG A 16 43.85 17.09 11.61
CA ARG A 16 42.58 17.34 12.33
C ARG A 16 41.45 16.43 11.83
N ILE A 17 41.39 16.15 10.53
CA ILE A 17 40.40 15.23 9.95
C ILE A 17 40.70 13.80 10.42
N ALA A 18 41.95 13.35 10.35
CA ALA A 18 42.36 12.03 10.82
C ALA A 18 42.04 11.84 12.32
N LEU A 19 42.35 12.84 13.15
CA LEU A 19 42.02 12.83 14.58
C LEU A 19 40.51 12.71 14.82
N ARG A 20 39.69 13.47 14.10
CA ARG A 20 38.23 13.37 14.20
C ARG A 20 37.73 11.97 13.80
N ASN A 21 38.29 11.38 12.75
CA ASN A 21 37.91 10.03 12.32
C ASN A 21 38.22 9.00 13.42
N VAL A 22 39.42 9.04 14.01
CA VAL A 22 39.79 8.15 15.13
C VAL A 22 38.91 8.37 16.36
N GLN A 23 38.57 9.62 16.68
CA GLN A 23 37.64 9.93 17.76
C GLN A 23 36.24 9.37 17.50
N ASN A 24 35.75 9.48 16.27
CA ASN A 24 34.46 8.95 15.86
C ASN A 24 34.44 7.41 15.92
N GLU A 25 35.49 6.73 15.46
CA GLU A 25 35.61 5.28 15.56
C GLU A 25 35.64 4.81 17.01
N LYS A 26 36.43 5.48 17.86
CA LYS A 26 36.43 5.21 19.31
C LYS A 26 35.03 5.36 19.90
N LEU A 27 34.33 6.44 19.58
CA LEU A 27 32.97 6.68 20.06
C LEU A 27 32.00 5.59 19.57
N GLN A 28 32.09 5.18 18.30
CA GLN A 28 31.26 4.10 17.75
C GLN A 28 31.50 2.78 18.49
N LEU A 29 32.76 2.45 18.79
CA LEU A 29 33.11 1.23 19.54
C LEU A 29 32.60 1.29 20.98
N GLN A 30 32.76 2.43 21.65
CA GLN A 30 32.28 2.62 23.03
C GLN A 30 30.76 2.58 23.13
N THR A 31 30.05 3.13 22.13
CA THR A 31 28.57 3.19 22.13
C THR A 31 27.90 1.96 21.52
N LYS A 32 28.67 1.01 20.97
CA LYS A 32 28.15 -0.16 20.25
C LYS A 32 27.18 -1.00 21.09
N LEU A 33 27.50 -1.25 22.36
CA LEU A 33 26.63 -2.06 23.23
C LEU A 33 25.29 -1.38 23.48
N ALA A 34 25.30 -0.09 23.85
CA ALA A 34 24.09 0.68 24.09
C ALA A 34 23.24 0.80 22.81
N LYS A 35 23.89 1.03 21.66
CA LYS A 35 23.23 1.04 20.36
C LYS A 35 22.55 -0.29 20.05
N ASN A 36 23.25 -1.41 20.24
CA ASN A 36 22.67 -2.74 20.00
C ASN A 36 21.46 -3.02 20.91
N GLN A 37 21.50 -2.58 22.17
CA GLN A 37 20.36 -2.71 23.08
C GLN A 37 19.15 -1.91 22.57
N LEU A 38 19.35 -0.69 22.09
CA LEU A 38 18.28 0.12 21.50
C LEU A 38 17.77 -0.46 20.18
N ASP A 39 18.67 -0.91 19.30
CA ASP A 39 18.35 -1.51 18.00
C ASP A 39 17.61 -2.85 18.16
N SER A 40 17.76 -3.54 19.30
CA SER A 40 17.02 -4.77 19.60
C SER A 40 15.54 -4.54 19.92
N LEU A 41 15.15 -3.30 20.23
CA LEU A 41 13.77 -2.93 20.51
C LEU A 41 13.00 -2.66 19.20
N GLN A 42 11.70 -2.92 19.21
CA GLN A 42 10.86 -2.66 18.05
C GLN A 42 10.73 -1.13 17.82
N PRO A 43 10.90 -0.65 16.57
CA PRO A 43 10.82 0.78 16.28
C PRO A 43 9.39 1.29 16.47
N LEU A 44 9.26 2.37 17.23
CA LEU A 44 7.96 3.02 17.46
C LEU A 44 7.55 3.82 16.23
N LYS A 45 6.46 3.38 15.58
CA LYS A 45 5.83 4.10 14.47
C LYS A 45 4.64 4.88 15.01
N VAL A 46 4.79 6.19 15.11
CA VAL A 46 3.69 7.08 15.51
C VAL A 46 2.76 7.28 14.31
N PRO A 47 1.45 6.99 14.43
CA PRO A 47 0.49 7.28 13.37
C PRO A 47 0.37 8.80 13.19
N LYS A 48 0.33 9.26 11.92
CA LYS A 48 0.11 10.67 11.60
C LYS A 48 -1.28 11.08 12.14
N LYS A 49 -1.33 12.02 13.08
CA LYS A 49 -2.59 12.61 13.56
C LYS A 49 -3.00 13.73 12.60
N ASN A 50 -4.14 13.58 11.93
CA ASN A 50 -4.69 14.66 11.10
C ASN A 50 -5.21 15.76 12.04
N ILE A 51 -4.44 16.84 12.18
CA ILE A 51 -4.84 18.02 12.96
C ILE A 51 -5.83 18.80 12.10
N PHE A 52 -7.10 18.83 12.52
CA PHE A 52 -8.21 19.48 11.83
C PHE A 52 -8.33 20.99 12.16
N ASN A 53 -7.22 21.65 12.50
CA ASN A 53 -7.20 23.08 12.82
C ASN A 53 -6.62 23.86 11.63
N ARG A 54 -7.42 24.81 11.12
CA ARG A 54 -7.14 25.68 9.95
C ARG A 54 -5.84 26.47 10.05
N ASP A 55 -5.28 26.67 11.23
CA ASP A 55 -4.20 27.63 11.46
C ASP A 55 -2.79 27.10 11.18
N LEU A 56 -2.65 25.83 10.73
CA LEU A 56 -1.36 25.19 10.44
C LEU A 56 -1.15 24.90 8.94
N GLU A 57 -1.99 25.44 8.05
CA GLU A 57 -1.82 25.28 6.60
C GLU A 57 -0.49 25.86 6.07
N GLU A 58 0.16 26.76 6.80
CA GLU A 58 1.44 27.35 6.41
C GLU A 58 2.67 26.43 6.61
N LEU A 59 2.56 25.38 7.45
CA LEU A 59 3.67 24.42 7.66
C LEU A 59 3.67 23.25 6.65
N LYS A 60 2.65 23.14 5.79
CA LYS A 60 2.49 22.07 4.79
C LYS A 60 3.29 22.25 3.50
N GLN A 61 4.07 23.32 3.37
CA GLN A 61 4.89 23.58 2.17
C GLN A 61 6.16 22.73 2.06
N LYS A 62 6.54 21.97 3.09
CA LYS A 62 7.86 21.31 3.13
C LYS A 62 7.98 19.95 2.43
N ASP A 63 6.87 19.28 2.09
CA ASP A 63 6.92 17.96 1.46
C ASP A 63 6.11 17.91 0.15
N GLU A 64 6.63 18.55 -0.91
CA GLU A 64 6.02 18.54 -2.25
C GLU A 64 5.77 17.11 -2.78
N LYS A 65 6.59 16.14 -2.35
CA LYS A 65 6.43 14.72 -2.73
C LYS A 65 5.23 14.07 -2.04
N ASP A 66 5.03 14.30 -0.74
CA ASP A 66 3.89 13.77 0.02
C ASP A 66 2.58 14.37 -0.50
N ASN A 67 2.57 15.67 -0.83
CA ASN A 67 1.41 16.33 -1.41
C ASN A 67 1.04 15.78 -2.80
N GLN A 68 2.03 15.48 -3.66
CA GLN A 68 1.77 14.85 -4.97
C GLN A 68 1.20 13.43 -4.83
N GLU A 69 1.70 12.66 -3.86
CA GLU A 69 1.23 11.30 -3.61
C GLU A 69 -0.19 11.26 -3.03
N GLU A 70 -0.54 12.20 -2.15
CA GLU A 70 -1.91 12.36 -1.64
C GLU A 70 -2.89 12.76 -2.75
N ASN A 71 -2.50 13.71 -3.61
CA ASN A 71 -3.30 14.14 -4.76
C ASN A 71 -3.57 13.01 -5.77
N ASN A 72 -2.61 12.10 -5.97
CA ASN A 72 -2.80 10.96 -6.87
C ASN A 72 -3.81 9.95 -6.31
N LEU A 73 -3.82 9.71 -5.00
CA LEU A 73 -4.80 8.81 -4.39
C LEU A 73 -6.20 9.41 -4.39
N ASP A 74 -6.35 10.70 -4.09
CA ASP A 74 -7.65 11.38 -4.17
C ASP A 74 -8.22 11.33 -5.61
N ARG A 75 -7.36 11.52 -6.62
CA ARG A 75 -7.76 11.33 -8.03
C ARG A 75 -8.19 9.89 -8.31
N LEU A 76 -7.46 8.90 -7.81
CA LEU A 76 -7.76 7.49 -8.01
C LEU A 76 -9.06 7.07 -7.32
N GLU A 77 -9.31 7.60 -6.13
CA GLU A 77 -10.55 7.40 -5.36
C GLU A 77 -11.75 8.04 -6.09
N LYS A 78 -11.59 9.25 -6.63
CA LYS A 78 -12.61 9.90 -7.47
C LYS A 78 -12.89 9.09 -8.74
N LYS A 79 -11.86 8.58 -9.43
CA LYS A 79 -12.02 7.68 -10.58
C LYS A 79 -12.77 6.41 -10.18
N ALA A 80 -12.39 5.77 -9.07
CA ALA A 80 -13.01 4.55 -8.57
C ALA A 80 -14.48 4.74 -8.21
N SER A 81 -14.80 5.80 -7.48
CA SER A 81 -16.18 6.13 -7.11
C SER A 81 -17.05 6.49 -8.32
N SER A 82 -16.49 7.20 -9.30
CA SER A 82 -17.18 7.48 -10.57
C SER A 82 -17.48 6.21 -11.35
N LEU A 83 -16.48 5.32 -11.50
CA LEU A 83 -16.63 4.07 -12.24
C LEU A 83 -17.60 3.12 -11.55
N LEU A 84 -17.54 3.05 -10.22
CA LEU A 84 -18.49 2.28 -9.41
C LEU A 84 -19.93 2.78 -9.64
N LYS A 85 -20.17 4.09 -9.65
CA LYS A 85 -21.49 4.66 -9.95
C LYS A 85 -21.95 4.31 -11.37
N GLU A 86 -21.05 4.39 -12.35
CA GLU A 86 -21.35 4.06 -13.75
C GLU A 86 -21.71 2.58 -13.93
N VAL A 87 -20.93 1.68 -13.31
CA VAL A 87 -21.20 0.24 -13.28
C VAL A 87 -22.55 -0.04 -12.62
N PHE A 88 -22.83 0.55 -11.45
CA PHE A 88 -24.12 0.39 -10.80
C PHE A 88 -25.27 0.91 -11.67
N HIS A 89 -25.09 2.04 -12.35
CA HIS A 89 -26.11 2.58 -13.25
C HIS A 89 -26.44 1.63 -14.42
N VAL A 90 -25.42 0.99 -15.00
CA VAL A 90 -25.61 0.00 -16.08
C VAL A 90 -26.26 -1.27 -15.57
N MET A 91 -25.91 -1.72 -14.36
CA MET A 91 -26.54 -2.90 -13.75
C MET A 91 -28.01 -2.66 -13.36
N THR A 92 -28.36 -1.48 -12.86
CA THR A 92 -29.71 -1.18 -12.38
C THR A 92 -30.65 -0.74 -13.50
N ASN A 93 -30.14 -0.14 -14.58
CA ASN A 93 -30.93 0.34 -15.71
C ASN A 93 -30.52 -0.37 -17.02
N PRO A 94 -30.79 -1.67 -17.18
CA PRO A 94 -30.54 -2.36 -18.44
C PRO A 94 -31.48 -1.81 -19.52
N LYS A 95 -30.92 -1.31 -20.62
CA LYS A 95 -31.70 -0.86 -21.78
C LYS A 95 -32.15 -2.06 -22.60
N VAL A 96 -33.44 -2.37 -22.54
CA VAL A 96 -34.06 -3.41 -23.35
C VAL A 96 -34.40 -2.85 -24.74
N VAL A 97 -34.16 -3.64 -25.79
CA VAL A 97 -34.54 -3.27 -27.16
C VAL A 97 -36.05 -3.25 -27.28
N ASP A 98 -36.64 -2.11 -27.62
CA ASP A 98 -38.05 -2.04 -27.97
C ASP A 98 -38.30 -2.57 -29.39
N ILE A 99 -39.03 -3.69 -29.47
CA ILE A 99 -39.44 -4.35 -30.71
C ILE A 99 -40.93 -4.17 -31.01
N SER A 100 -41.69 -3.45 -30.16
CA SER A 100 -43.15 -3.37 -30.22
C SER A 100 -43.69 -2.63 -31.46
N SER A 101 -42.92 -1.70 -32.00
CA SER A 101 -43.30 -0.85 -33.13
C SER A 101 -42.83 -1.37 -34.50
N ARG A 102 -42.33 -2.61 -34.58
CA ARG A 102 -41.66 -3.14 -35.77
C ARG A 102 -42.43 -4.27 -36.44
N ALA A 103 -42.60 -4.18 -37.75
CA ALA A 103 -43.16 -5.26 -38.55
C ALA A 103 -42.16 -6.44 -38.68
N PRO A 104 -42.60 -7.70 -38.49
CA PRO A 104 -41.73 -8.86 -38.56
C PRO A 104 -41.11 -9.01 -39.95
N GLY A 105 -39.79 -9.26 -40.01
CA GLY A 105 -39.06 -9.52 -41.26
C GLY A 105 -38.60 -8.28 -42.04
N THR A 106 -38.97 -7.07 -41.63
CA THR A 106 -38.50 -5.82 -42.25
C THR A 106 -37.17 -5.36 -41.65
N PRO A 107 -36.14 -5.08 -42.46
CA PRO A 107 -34.90 -4.49 -41.96
C PRO A 107 -35.18 -3.10 -41.36
N ALA A 108 -34.45 -2.75 -40.30
CA ALA A 108 -34.57 -1.44 -39.68
C ALA A 108 -34.20 -0.33 -40.69
N TRP A 109 -34.94 0.78 -40.66
CA TRP A 109 -34.69 1.98 -41.47
C TRP A 109 -33.23 2.49 -41.35
N LEU A 110 -32.61 2.31 -40.18
CA LEU A 110 -31.21 2.64 -39.93
C LEU A 110 -30.50 1.42 -39.36
N ASP A 111 -29.29 1.16 -39.82
CA ASP A 111 -28.47 0.05 -39.32
C ASP A 111 -28.27 0.13 -37.80
N ARG A 112 -28.05 1.34 -37.25
CA ARG A 112 -27.94 1.58 -35.79
C ARG A 112 -29.20 1.24 -34.99
N LEU A 113 -30.37 1.24 -35.64
CA LEU A 113 -31.64 0.86 -35.02
C LEU A 113 -31.87 -0.66 -35.08
N SER A 114 -31.03 -1.42 -35.78
CA SER A 114 -31.12 -2.89 -35.81
C SER A 114 -31.02 -3.48 -34.39
N PRO A 115 -31.89 -4.44 -34.00
CA PRO A 115 -31.84 -5.06 -32.67
C PRO A 115 -30.47 -5.70 -32.38
N ALA A 116 -29.87 -6.31 -33.40
CA ALA A 116 -28.52 -6.89 -33.30
C ALA A 116 -27.47 -5.81 -32.96
N ASN A 117 -27.54 -4.66 -33.61
CA ASN A 117 -26.60 -3.56 -33.36
C ASN A 117 -26.81 -2.90 -31.99
N HIS A 118 -28.05 -2.83 -31.49
CA HIS A 118 -28.30 -2.39 -30.11
C HIS A 118 -27.70 -3.35 -29.08
N LEU A 119 -27.84 -4.67 -29.28
CA LEU A 119 -27.20 -5.66 -28.42
C LEU A 119 -25.68 -5.56 -28.46
N ILE A 120 -25.09 -5.41 -29.66
CA ILE A 120 -23.64 -5.20 -29.81
C ILE A 120 -23.18 -3.93 -29.09
N GLN A 121 -23.95 -2.84 -29.16
CA GLN A 121 -23.63 -1.61 -28.43
C GLN A 121 -23.65 -1.82 -26.92
N GLU A 122 -24.65 -2.51 -26.37
CA GLU A 122 -24.72 -2.80 -24.94
C GLU A 122 -23.55 -3.71 -24.48
N VAL A 123 -23.23 -4.75 -25.26
CA VAL A 123 -22.07 -5.62 -24.97
C VAL A 123 -20.76 -4.82 -25.04
N THR A 124 -20.60 -3.94 -26.02
CA THR A 124 -19.40 -3.10 -26.16
C THR A 124 -19.26 -2.14 -24.98
N LYS A 125 -20.36 -1.56 -24.48
CA LYS A 125 -20.35 -0.70 -23.29
C LYS A 125 -19.90 -1.47 -22.04
N VAL A 126 -20.43 -2.67 -21.83
CA VAL A 126 -20.02 -3.53 -20.71
C VAL A 126 -18.54 -3.91 -20.83
N GLN A 127 -18.09 -4.25 -22.04
CA GLN A 127 -16.69 -4.58 -22.31
C GLN A 127 -15.75 -3.38 -22.08
N ASP A 128 -16.17 -2.17 -22.46
CA ASP A 128 -15.39 -0.95 -22.21
C ASP A 128 -15.30 -0.64 -20.70
N LEU A 129 -16.39 -0.80 -19.97
CA LEU A 129 -16.38 -0.70 -18.50
C LEU A 129 -15.43 -1.71 -17.86
N GLN A 130 -15.44 -2.96 -18.33
CA GLN A 130 -14.52 -3.98 -17.85
C GLN A 130 -13.05 -3.57 -18.10
N LYS A 131 -12.71 -3.10 -19.30
CA LYS A 131 -11.37 -2.60 -19.62
C LYS A 131 -10.95 -1.43 -18.72
N ARG A 132 -11.87 -0.51 -18.43
CA ARG A 132 -11.62 0.63 -17.52
C ARG A 132 -11.39 0.16 -16.09
N VAL A 133 -12.10 -0.87 -15.62
CA VAL A 133 -11.87 -1.49 -14.30
C VAL A 133 -10.48 -2.14 -14.24
N GLU A 134 -10.11 -2.93 -15.25
CA GLU A 134 -8.79 -3.57 -15.33
C GLU A 134 -7.66 -2.53 -15.33
N HIS A 135 -7.83 -1.44 -16.07
CA HIS A 135 -6.87 -0.34 -16.10
C HIS A 135 -6.75 0.36 -14.73
N LEU A 136 -7.89 0.65 -14.08
CA LEU A 136 -7.89 1.26 -12.76
C LEU A 136 -7.23 0.33 -11.72
N GLN A 137 -7.49 -0.98 -11.79
CA GLN A 137 -6.85 -1.96 -10.92
C GLN A 137 -5.32 -1.94 -11.10
N ALA A 138 -4.83 -1.87 -12.33
CA ALA A 138 -3.40 -1.75 -12.61
C ALA A 138 -2.80 -0.44 -12.05
N GLU A 139 -3.50 0.69 -12.18
CA GLU A 139 -3.09 1.97 -11.56
C GLU A 139 -3.02 1.87 -10.03
N VAL A 140 -4.02 1.26 -9.39
CA VAL A 140 -4.07 1.04 -7.93
C VAL A 140 -2.91 0.20 -7.47
N VAL A 141 -2.64 -0.93 -8.13
CA VAL A 141 -1.51 -1.81 -7.77
C VAL A 141 -0.18 -1.04 -7.89
N LYS A 142 -0.02 -0.25 -8.95
CA LYS A 142 1.20 0.57 -9.15
C LYS A 142 1.40 1.58 -8.04
N GLU A 143 0.36 2.30 -7.64
CA GLU A 143 0.42 3.28 -6.54
C GLU A 143 0.69 2.61 -5.18
N VAL A 144 0.08 1.45 -4.91
CA VAL A 144 0.33 0.67 -3.68
C VAL A 144 1.79 0.22 -3.60
N VAL A 145 2.35 -0.29 -4.70
CA VAL A 145 3.76 -0.71 -4.79
C VAL A 145 4.71 0.49 -4.60
N LYS A 146 4.38 1.65 -5.18
CA LYS A 146 5.19 2.86 -5.07
C LYS A 146 5.27 3.37 -3.62
N ARG A 147 4.17 3.31 -2.87
CA ARG A 147 4.10 3.76 -1.47
C ARG A 147 4.81 2.83 -0.50
N LYS A 148 4.89 1.54 -0.82
CA LYS A 148 5.57 0.57 0.03
C LYS A 148 7.08 0.62 -0.23
N ALA A 149 7.83 1.14 0.74
CA ALA A 149 9.29 1.06 0.72
C ALA A 149 9.76 -0.41 0.57
N GLY A 150 10.58 -0.67 -0.45
CA GLY A 150 11.06 -2.03 -0.78
C GLY A 150 10.02 -2.94 -1.46
N GLY A 151 8.84 -2.42 -1.80
CA GLY A 151 7.78 -3.17 -2.49
C GLY A 151 8.03 -3.36 -3.99
N SER A 152 8.95 -2.60 -4.58
CA SER A 152 9.30 -2.67 -6.01
C SER A 152 10.67 -3.26 -6.25
N VAL A 153 10.82 -3.97 -7.37
CA VAL A 153 12.12 -4.33 -7.94
C VAL A 153 12.73 -3.11 -8.64
N LYS A 154 14.05 -2.96 -8.59
CA LYS A 154 14.76 -1.92 -9.36
C LYS A 154 14.80 -2.35 -10.83
N ALA A 155 14.10 -1.61 -11.69
CA ALA A 155 14.05 -1.82 -13.13
C ALA A 155 13.98 -0.46 -13.84
N ASP A 156 14.50 -0.38 -15.08
CA ASP A 156 14.70 0.90 -15.77
C ASP A 156 13.46 1.43 -16.48
N PHE A 157 12.58 0.54 -16.94
CA PHE A 157 11.45 0.91 -17.81
C PHE A 157 10.10 1.04 -17.10
N ALA A 158 9.87 0.24 -16.06
CA ALA A 158 8.59 0.19 -15.38
C ALA A 158 8.72 -0.25 -13.92
N LEU A 159 7.70 0.10 -13.13
CA LEU A 159 7.57 -0.32 -11.75
C LEU A 159 7.01 -1.73 -11.71
N PHE A 160 7.78 -2.67 -11.18
CA PHE A 160 7.35 -4.06 -10.99
C PHE A 160 7.28 -4.40 -9.50
N PRO A 161 6.17 -4.98 -9.01
CA PRO A 161 6.09 -5.46 -7.64
C PRO A 161 7.15 -6.54 -7.39
N SER A 162 7.72 -6.54 -6.18
CA SER A 162 8.58 -7.64 -5.74
C SER A 162 7.76 -8.90 -5.53
N ARG A 163 8.41 -10.08 -5.63
CA ARG A 163 7.75 -11.37 -5.40
C ARG A 163 7.01 -11.41 -4.06
N GLU A 164 7.65 -10.89 -3.02
CA GLU A 164 7.07 -10.86 -1.66
C GLU A 164 5.89 -9.87 -1.58
N MET A 165 5.95 -8.74 -2.31
CA MET A 165 4.82 -7.82 -2.41
C MET A 165 3.61 -8.47 -3.11
N THR A 166 3.83 -9.22 -4.19
CA THR A 166 2.76 -9.93 -4.90
C THR A 166 2.09 -10.98 -4.00
N LYS A 167 2.87 -11.75 -3.24
CA LYS A 167 2.33 -12.71 -2.26
C LYS A 167 1.55 -12.01 -1.16
N ALA A 168 2.11 -10.94 -0.57
CA ALA A 168 1.46 -10.19 0.48
C ALA A 168 0.13 -9.55 0.04
N LEU A 169 0.02 -9.14 -1.23
CA LEU A 169 -1.24 -8.65 -1.81
C LEU A 169 -2.30 -9.75 -1.95
N GLN A 170 -1.88 -11.00 -2.16
CA GLN A 170 -2.79 -12.15 -2.23
C GLN A 170 -3.22 -12.63 -0.82
N GLU A 171 -2.34 -12.51 0.17
CA GLU A 171 -2.53 -12.97 1.56
C GLU A 171 -3.33 -11.99 2.44
N SER A 172 -4.35 -11.30 1.91
CA SER A 172 -5.12 -10.28 2.64
C SER A 172 -5.85 -10.81 3.89
N LYS A 173 -6.00 -12.13 4.06
CA LYS A 173 -6.66 -12.74 5.21
C LYS A 173 -5.66 -13.59 6.00
N PRO A 174 -5.66 -13.50 7.34
CA PRO A 174 -4.80 -14.36 8.15
C PRO A 174 -5.22 -15.82 8.00
N GLU A 175 -4.25 -16.70 7.78
CA GLU A 175 -4.48 -18.14 7.70
C GLU A 175 -4.53 -18.76 9.11
N VAL A 176 -5.45 -19.70 9.32
CA VAL A 176 -5.63 -20.37 10.61
C VAL A 176 -4.62 -21.51 10.74
N ILE A 177 -3.63 -21.34 11.60
CA ILE A 177 -2.54 -22.31 11.80
C ILE A 177 -2.96 -23.43 12.77
N GLY A 178 -3.85 -23.16 13.73
CA GLY A 178 -4.28 -24.17 14.70
C GLY A 178 -5.21 -23.67 15.80
N HIS A 179 -5.58 -24.58 16.70
CA HIS A 179 -6.47 -24.32 17.84
C HIS A 179 -5.77 -24.70 19.15
N LEU A 180 -5.85 -23.83 20.15
CA LEU A 180 -5.36 -24.09 21.51
C LEU A 180 -6.55 -24.25 22.45
N LYS A 181 -6.67 -25.42 23.09
CA LYS A 181 -7.67 -25.67 24.13
C LYS A 181 -7.05 -25.43 25.50
N ILE A 182 -7.57 -24.46 26.23
CA ILE A 182 -7.19 -24.20 27.61
C ILE A 182 -8.21 -24.90 28.50
N PRO A 183 -7.80 -25.76 29.45
CA PRO A 183 -8.74 -26.40 30.35
C PRO A 183 -9.35 -25.35 31.28
N VAL A 184 -10.68 -25.31 31.34
CA VAL A 184 -11.44 -24.43 32.24
C VAL A 184 -11.97 -25.27 33.39
N THR A 185 -11.70 -24.85 34.63
CA THR A 185 -11.95 -25.64 35.85
C THR A 185 -13.41 -25.64 36.31
N ASP A 186 -14.25 -24.76 35.79
CA ASP A 186 -15.65 -24.65 36.24
C ASP A 186 -16.65 -25.28 35.28
N LYS A 187 -17.67 -25.91 35.87
CA LYS A 187 -18.80 -26.65 35.26
C LYS A 187 -19.75 -25.78 34.42
N GLN A 188 -19.26 -24.71 33.79
CA GLN A 188 -20.00 -23.86 32.87
C GLN A 188 -19.62 -24.25 31.43
N MET A 189 -20.15 -25.38 30.98
CA MET A 189 -20.09 -25.81 29.60
C MET A 189 -21.49 -25.68 29.01
N ILE A 190 -21.63 -24.79 28.01
CA ILE A 190 -22.32 -25.08 26.74
C ILE A 190 -21.75 -24.16 25.64
N ASP A 191 -21.36 -22.92 25.93
CA ASP A 191 -20.85 -21.98 24.91
C ASP A 191 -19.60 -21.20 25.36
N THR A 192 -18.41 -21.82 25.34
CA THR A 192 -17.17 -21.04 25.46
C THR A 192 -16.86 -20.37 24.11
N PRO A 193 -16.80 -19.04 24.03
CA PRO A 193 -16.54 -18.35 22.76
C PRO A 193 -15.14 -18.68 22.26
N THR A 194 -15.05 -19.14 21.01
CA THR A 194 -13.76 -19.31 20.33
C THR A 194 -13.21 -17.92 20.04
N VAL A 195 -12.13 -17.53 20.74
CA VAL A 195 -11.50 -16.22 20.54
C VAL A 195 -10.46 -16.31 19.43
N PRO A 196 -10.62 -15.58 18.31
CA PRO A 196 -9.60 -15.53 17.27
C PRO A 196 -8.41 -14.71 17.75
N LEU A 197 -7.25 -15.35 17.83
CA LEU A 197 -5.99 -14.71 18.25
C LEU A 197 -5.11 -14.50 17.01
N ILE A 198 -4.86 -13.23 16.66
CA ILE A 198 -3.94 -12.88 15.57
C ILE A 198 -2.55 -12.70 16.16
N LEU A 199 -1.61 -13.52 15.71
CA LEU A 199 -0.23 -13.52 16.20
C LEU A 199 0.76 -13.22 15.07
N ASN A 200 1.85 -12.55 15.43
CA ASN A 200 3.02 -12.42 14.59
C ASN A 200 3.90 -13.68 14.75
N VAL A 201 4.80 -13.92 13.79
CA VAL A 201 5.72 -15.08 13.84
C VAL A 201 6.57 -15.09 15.12
N GLU A 202 7.01 -13.92 15.58
CA GLU A 202 7.80 -13.77 16.82
C GLU A 202 6.99 -14.15 18.07
N THR A 203 5.75 -13.67 18.17
CA THR A 203 4.88 -13.96 19.32
C THR A 203 4.40 -15.40 19.30
N LEU A 204 4.18 -15.99 18.12
CA LEU A 204 3.89 -17.41 17.96
C LEU A 204 5.05 -18.28 18.45
N ARG A 205 6.30 -17.96 18.08
CA ARG A 205 7.49 -18.68 18.59
C ARG A 205 7.64 -18.57 20.11
N LEU A 206 7.35 -17.39 20.66
CA LEU A 206 7.36 -17.18 22.11
C LEU A 206 6.31 -18.06 22.80
N LEU A 207 5.09 -18.07 22.27
CA LEU A 207 4.00 -18.92 22.75
C LEU A 207 4.37 -20.40 22.67
N GLN A 208 4.90 -20.86 21.53
CA GLN A 208 5.35 -22.24 21.36
C GLN A 208 6.42 -22.60 22.40
N ARG A 209 7.40 -21.73 22.62
CA ARG A 209 8.43 -21.94 23.65
C ARG A 209 7.84 -22.02 25.06
N LYS A 210 6.78 -21.25 25.34
CA LYS A 210 6.10 -21.25 26.64
C LYS A 210 5.17 -22.43 26.85
N LEU A 211 4.69 -23.06 25.78
CA LEU A 211 3.85 -24.27 25.87
C LEU A 211 4.67 -25.57 25.92
N LEU A 212 5.90 -25.57 25.40
CA LEU A 212 6.80 -26.73 25.39
C LEU A 212 7.71 -26.83 26.63
N LEU A 213 7.81 -25.78 27.44
CA LEU A 213 8.49 -25.75 28.73
C LEU A 213 7.47 -25.96 29.85
#